data_AF-A0A257TDI8-F1
#
_entry.id   AF-A0A257TDI8-F1
#
_cell.length_a   1.000
_cell.length_b   1.000
_cell.length_c   1.000
_cell.angle_alpha   90.00
_cell.angle_beta   90.00
_cell.angle_gamma   90.00
#
_symmetry.space_group_name_H-M   'P 1'
#
loop_
_entity.id
_entity.type
_entity.pdbx_description
1 polymer ?
#
loop_
_entity_poly.entity_id
_entity_poly.type
_entity_poly.pdbx_seq_one_letter_code
_entity_poly.pdbx_strand_id
1 'polypeptide(L)'
;MKNLTTAMRDGDLWPKERMMLQVHNRVAKEKTGKEILTEAEIHALGEGWRPSRNEDAREYNRYLEGANLMGTAEIDAQTTYLGATNSLLRAGRIIDMAWAKDGEHVLDFCKRFNKEEIESEEDPLDLVLKNSGLELERVIHRYAFESLSEDMKKDVLALYPDAGTERQYLDHEETLAEAFNGKRKLTTEAKHKLADLIVASLYNKHASLFRKLKSDSEFSEEYFFSGYYGELPALEILSKWAFYNHQIPQKAEDLLRHLPEDKEYASDSEEVSDLFDAIKKELTPRLTSYAEKHKKDIGEMLKETLLKWLDEGLFTKDFTPIWNSNGKETCNGVATKLPHKEVFKDWLKAKRKAEQTIFGLIDTGELKIEDRVETIKRFRNEEDAFTRPLKLITGESLYSLSGDYSFAADYKKQADDFAGLGGLIVFLRERGFLKQYAVLLKFLELFTRLSKIYEIDLTYKLTPWLAAFKSDLEMLNGEIMMLEEKLHQASYEKHGAAFLIEILVENMLIDLKQVEPDMGGAERYFTEFENNFGSEF
;
A
#
# COMPACT_ATOMS: atom_id res chain seq x y z
N MET A 1 44.36 -22.61 -13.69
CA MET A 1 44.36 -24.09 -13.61
C MET A 1 45.76 -24.58 -13.99
N LYS A 2 46.41 -25.45 -13.20
CA LYS A 2 47.55 -26.25 -13.69
C LYS A 2 47.07 -26.99 -14.95
N ASN A 3 47.87 -27.03 -16.02
CA ASN A 3 47.47 -27.46 -17.37
C ASN A 3 46.51 -28.65 -17.35
N LEU A 4 45.22 -28.39 -17.62
CA LEU A 4 44.20 -29.42 -17.81
C LEU A 4 44.66 -30.44 -18.85
N THR A 5 45.34 -29.95 -19.89
CA THR A 5 46.01 -30.73 -20.92
C THR A 5 47.07 -31.70 -20.38
N THR A 6 47.76 -31.38 -19.29
CA THR A 6 48.74 -32.26 -18.63
C THR A 6 48.03 -33.32 -17.78
N ALA A 7 47.03 -32.94 -16.98
CA ALA A 7 46.22 -33.90 -16.21
C ALA A 7 45.46 -34.90 -17.10
N MET A 8 44.99 -34.44 -18.26
CA MET A 8 44.36 -35.29 -19.27
C MET A 8 45.34 -36.23 -19.99
N ARG A 9 46.58 -35.77 -20.24
CA ARG A 9 47.63 -36.56 -20.89
C ARG A 9 48.21 -37.64 -19.99
N ASP A 10 48.35 -37.34 -18.70
CA ASP A 10 48.98 -38.24 -17.73
C ASP A 10 47.95 -39.23 -17.11
N GLY A 11 46.66 -39.08 -17.45
CA GLY A 11 45.59 -40.01 -17.05
C GLY A 11 45.01 -39.77 -15.65
N ASP A 12 45.42 -38.69 -15.00
CA ASP A 12 45.20 -38.39 -13.58
C ASP A 12 43.78 -37.91 -13.22
N LEU A 13 42.84 -37.88 -14.17
CA LEU A 13 41.45 -37.49 -13.92
C LEU A 13 40.57 -38.70 -13.63
N TRP A 14 39.90 -38.67 -12.48
CA TRP A 14 38.92 -39.67 -12.08
C TRP A 14 37.65 -39.59 -12.95
N PRO A 15 36.89 -40.69 -13.09
CA PRO A 15 35.66 -40.74 -13.87
C PRO A 15 34.68 -39.60 -13.56
N LYS A 16 34.47 -39.30 -12.26
CA LYS A 16 33.66 -38.18 -11.78
C LYS A 16 34.17 -36.83 -12.31
N GLU A 17 35.46 -36.55 -12.14
CA GLU A 17 36.07 -35.27 -12.54
C GLU A 17 35.94 -35.00 -14.03
N ARG A 18 36.06 -36.06 -14.85
CA ARG A 18 35.86 -35.97 -16.30
C ARG A 18 34.45 -35.50 -16.65
N MET A 19 33.44 -36.08 -16.01
CA MET A 19 32.04 -35.68 -16.21
C MET A 19 31.74 -34.30 -15.65
N MET A 20 32.29 -33.95 -14.49
CA MET A 20 32.13 -32.59 -13.92
C MET A 20 32.68 -31.53 -14.88
N LEU A 21 33.87 -31.72 -15.45
CA LEU A 21 34.44 -30.79 -16.43
C LEU A 21 33.55 -30.61 -17.67
N GLN A 22 32.93 -31.68 -18.16
CA GLN A 22 31.98 -31.59 -19.27
C GLN A 22 30.72 -30.80 -18.87
N VAL A 23 30.15 -31.06 -17.69
CA VAL A 23 29.00 -30.31 -17.17
C VAL A 23 29.36 -28.83 -16.98
N HIS A 24 30.53 -28.53 -16.40
CA HIS A 24 31.03 -27.17 -16.21
C HIS A 24 31.19 -26.44 -17.54
N ASN A 25 31.71 -27.13 -18.56
CA ASN A 25 31.81 -26.57 -19.90
C ASN A 25 30.45 -26.22 -20.50
N ARG A 26 29.45 -27.11 -20.35
CA ARG A 26 28.08 -26.84 -20.78
C ARG A 26 27.50 -25.61 -20.06
N VAL A 27 27.64 -25.55 -18.73
CA VAL A 27 27.15 -24.41 -17.94
C VAL A 27 27.84 -23.11 -18.36
N ALA A 28 29.16 -23.12 -18.58
CA ALA A 28 29.89 -21.94 -19.03
C ALA A 28 29.41 -21.46 -20.41
N LYS A 29 29.18 -22.39 -21.34
CA LYS A 29 28.65 -22.10 -22.67
C LYS A 29 27.26 -21.50 -22.59
N GLU A 30 26.38 -22.04 -21.76
CA GLU A 30 25.01 -21.53 -21.57
C GLU A 30 24.99 -20.14 -20.91
N LYS A 31 25.79 -19.91 -19.87
CA LYS A 31 25.84 -18.63 -19.14
C LYS A 31 26.54 -17.51 -19.92
N THR A 32 27.60 -17.83 -20.68
CA THR A 32 28.51 -16.82 -21.26
C THR A 32 28.58 -16.85 -22.79
N GLY A 33 27.99 -17.85 -23.43
CA GLY A 33 28.13 -18.11 -24.87
C GLY A 33 29.50 -18.70 -25.25
N LYS A 34 30.40 -18.97 -24.29
CA LYS A 34 31.76 -19.46 -24.54
C LYS A 34 32.04 -20.74 -23.79
N GLU A 35 32.67 -21.69 -24.47
CA GLU A 35 33.19 -22.93 -23.88
C GLU A 35 34.52 -22.64 -23.14
N ILE A 36 34.76 -23.37 -22.06
CA ILE A 36 36.03 -23.34 -21.31
C ILE A 36 36.97 -24.46 -21.74
N LEU A 37 36.46 -25.45 -22.48
CA LEU A 37 37.18 -26.57 -23.06
C LEU A 37 37.23 -26.43 -24.58
N THR A 38 38.34 -26.87 -25.17
CA THR A 38 38.47 -27.04 -26.63
C THR A 38 37.76 -28.30 -27.11
N GLU A 39 37.44 -28.39 -28.41
CA GLU A 39 36.84 -29.60 -29.00
C GLU A 39 37.67 -30.87 -28.74
N ALA A 40 39.00 -30.75 -28.79
CA ALA A 40 39.91 -31.86 -28.51
C ALA A 40 39.82 -32.32 -27.05
N GLU A 41 39.67 -31.39 -26.11
CA GLU A 41 39.50 -31.70 -24.69
C GLU A 41 38.13 -32.33 -24.43
N ILE A 42 37.05 -31.83 -25.05
CA ILE A 42 35.71 -32.43 -24.96
C ILE A 42 35.76 -33.89 -25.44
N HIS A 43 36.34 -34.15 -26.62
CA HIS A 43 36.50 -35.51 -27.15
C HIS A 43 37.34 -36.38 -26.20
N ALA A 44 38.46 -35.88 -25.67
CA ALA A 44 39.34 -36.65 -24.79
C ALA A 44 38.76 -36.92 -23.38
N LEU A 45 37.81 -36.11 -22.91
CA LEU A 45 37.07 -36.38 -21.67
C LEU A 45 35.94 -37.40 -21.86
N GLY A 46 35.41 -37.56 -23.07
CA GLY A 46 34.28 -38.44 -23.39
C GLY A 46 34.63 -39.56 -24.36
N GLU A 47 34.24 -39.41 -25.63
CA GLU A 47 34.32 -40.47 -26.66
C GLU A 47 35.74 -40.99 -26.92
N GLY A 48 36.75 -40.14 -26.73
CA GLY A 48 38.16 -40.46 -26.86
C GLY A 48 38.78 -41.12 -25.63
N TRP A 49 38.09 -41.11 -24.48
CA TRP A 49 38.58 -41.77 -23.28
C TRP A 49 38.40 -43.29 -23.36
N ARG A 50 39.38 -44.02 -22.82
CA ARG A 50 39.37 -45.49 -22.73
C ARG A 50 39.62 -45.87 -21.28
N PRO A 51 38.59 -46.31 -20.53
CA PRO A 51 38.74 -46.67 -19.13
C PRO A 51 39.67 -47.87 -18.98
N SER A 52 40.50 -47.86 -17.95
CA SER A 52 41.44 -48.97 -17.68
C SER A 52 40.77 -50.14 -16.96
N ARG A 53 39.67 -49.89 -16.25
CA ARG A 53 38.88 -50.91 -15.54
C ARG A 53 37.39 -50.73 -15.78
N ASN A 54 36.64 -51.82 -15.62
CA ASN A 54 35.17 -51.80 -15.70
C ASN A 54 34.53 -50.92 -14.63
N GLU A 55 35.16 -50.78 -13.46
CA GLU A 55 34.71 -49.90 -12.38
C GLU A 55 34.76 -48.42 -12.81
N ASP A 56 35.87 -48.00 -13.43
CA ASP A 56 36.02 -46.63 -13.93
C ASP A 56 34.95 -46.31 -15.00
N ALA A 57 34.64 -47.29 -15.86
CA ALA A 57 33.58 -47.16 -16.86
C ALA A 57 32.18 -47.05 -16.22
N ARG A 58 31.89 -47.85 -15.19
CA ARG A 58 30.62 -47.80 -14.45
C ARG A 58 30.43 -46.47 -13.75
N GLU A 59 31.48 -45.97 -13.10
CA GLU A 59 31.43 -44.68 -12.40
C GLU A 59 31.23 -43.52 -13.39
N TYR A 60 31.95 -43.51 -14.52
CA TYR A 60 31.73 -42.51 -15.56
C TYR A 60 30.28 -42.53 -16.08
N ASN A 61 29.77 -43.72 -16.40
CA ASN A 61 28.41 -43.89 -16.91
C ASN A 61 27.35 -43.44 -15.90
N ARG A 62 27.55 -43.68 -14.59
CA ARG A 62 26.67 -43.18 -13.52
C ARG A 62 26.52 -41.65 -13.56
N TYR A 63 27.62 -40.91 -13.69
CA TYR A 63 27.57 -39.44 -13.80
C TYR A 63 27.06 -38.95 -15.16
N LEU A 64 27.31 -39.69 -16.24
CA LEU A 64 26.75 -39.41 -17.57
C LEU A 64 25.23 -39.59 -17.61
N GLU A 65 24.72 -40.69 -17.05
CA GLU A 65 23.29 -40.96 -16.91
C GLU A 65 22.63 -39.88 -16.06
N GLY A 66 23.24 -39.48 -14.93
CA GLY A 66 22.76 -38.35 -14.14
C GLY A 66 22.73 -37.03 -14.93
N ALA A 67 23.72 -36.78 -15.79
CA ALA A 67 23.78 -35.54 -16.58
C ALA A 67 22.73 -35.52 -17.70
N ASN A 68 22.38 -36.68 -18.23
CA ASN A 68 21.29 -36.87 -19.19
C ASN A 68 19.92 -36.71 -18.51
N LEU A 69 19.71 -37.39 -17.37
CA LEU A 69 18.50 -37.25 -16.56
C LEU A 69 18.26 -35.80 -16.14
N MET A 70 19.32 -35.07 -15.80
CA MET A 70 19.23 -33.64 -15.49
C MET A 70 18.73 -32.83 -16.68
N GLY A 71 19.18 -33.15 -17.90
CA GLY A 71 18.68 -32.51 -19.11
C GLY A 71 17.19 -32.76 -19.34
N THR A 72 16.70 -33.98 -19.06
CA THR A 72 15.26 -34.29 -19.13
C THR A 72 14.47 -33.56 -18.04
N ALA A 73 14.98 -33.54 -16.80
CA ALA A 73 14.38 -32.80 -15.69
C ALA A 73 14.28 -31.29 -15.98
N GLU A 74 15.27 -30.72 -16.66
CA GLU A 74 15.24 -29.32 -17.09
C GLU A 74 14.11 -29.03 -18.08
N ILE A 75 13.88 -29.90 -19.07
CA ILE A 75 12.81 -29.75 -20.07
C ILE A 75 11.43 -29.81 -19.39
N ASP A 76 11.25 -30.71 -18.43
CA ASP A 76 10.01 -30.81 -17.67
C ASP A 76 9.80 -29.63 -16.72
N ALA A 77 10.88 -29.14 -16.09
CA ALA A 77 10.83 -27.91 -15.31
C ALA A 77 10.42 -26.72 -16.19
N GLN A 78 11.00 -26.59 -17.38
CA GLN A 78 10.62 -25.55 -18.35
C GLN A 78 9.15 -25.67 -18.76
N THR A 79 8.69 -26.88 -19.04
CA THR A 79 7.28 -27.13 -19.41
C THR A 79 6.33 -26.78 -18.27
N THR A 80 6.71 -27.11 -17.04
CA THR A 80 5.97 -26.73 -15.82
C THR A 80 5.91 -25.22 -15.66
N TYR A 81 7.02 -24.52 -15.91
CA TYR A 81 7.05 -23.05 -15.89
C TYR A 81 6.14 -22.43 -16.93
N LEU A 82 6.23 -22.87 -18.19
CA LEU A 82 5.38 -22.36 -19.26
C LEU A 82 3.90 -22.62 -19.00
N GLY A 83 3.56 -23.77 -18.41
CA GLY A 83 2.20 -24.07 -18.00
C GLY A 83 1.72 -23.20 -16.83
N ALA A 84 2.59 -22.88 -15.87
CA ALA A 84 2.30 -21.96 -14.77
C ALA A 84 2.00 -20.57 -15.31
N THR A 85 2.88 -20.02 -16.16
CA THR A 85 2.72 -18.71 -16.79
C THR A 85 1.46 -18.66 -17.67
N ASN A 86 1.17 -19.69 -18.47
CA ASN A 86 -0.06 -19.73 -19.28
C ASN A 86 -1.32 -19.70 -18.40
N SER A 87 -1.32 -20.47 -17.31
CA SER A 87 -2.43 -20.46 -16.36
C SER A 87 -2.56 -19.11 -15.65
N LEU A 88 -1.46 -18.43 -15.33
CA LEU A 88 -1.45 -17.10 -14.73
C LEU A 88 -1.97 -16.04 -15.72
N LEU A 89 -1.56 -16.10 -16.99
CA LEU A 89 -2.08 -15.22 -18.03
C LEU A 89 -3.59 -15.36 -18.22
N ARG A 90 -4.12 -16.59 -18.15
CA ARG A 90 -5.58 -16.83 -18.20
C ARG A 90 -6.29 -16.24 -16.98
N ALA A 91 -5.66 -16.27 -15.80
CA ALA A 91 -6.16 -15.59 -14.61
C ALA A 91 -6.19 -14.07 -14.82
N GLY A 92 -5.12 -13.47 -15.36
CA GLY A 92 -5.10 -12.05 -15.74
C GLY A 92 -6.23 -11.67 -16.69
N ARG A 93 -6.56 -12.54 -17.67
CA ARG A 93 -7.71 -12.30 -18.56
C ARG A 93 -9.05 -12.20 -17.85
N ILE A 94 -9.23 -12.89 -16.72
CA ILE A 94 -10.46 -12.78 -15.94
C ILE A 94 -10.53 -11.41 -15.27
N ILE A 95 -9.40 -10.90 -14.76
CA ILE A 95 -9.31 -9.55 -14.21
C ILE A 95 -9.54 -8.49 -15.30
N ASP A 96 -8.91 -8.62 -16.47
CA ASP A 96 -9.16 -7.76 -17.63
C ASP A 96 -10.67 -7.67 -17.96
N MET A 97 -11.36 -8.82 -17.92
CA MET A 97 -12.79 -8.89 -18.19
C MET A 97 -13.64 -8.20 -17.13
N ALA A 98 -13.25 -8.28 -15.85
CA ALA A 98 -13.88 -7.54 -14.77
C ALA A 98 -13.66 -6.03 -14.95
N TRP A 99 -12.41 -5.65 -15.25
CA TRP A 99 -12.01 -4.27 -15.46
C TRP A 99 -12.75 -3.60 -16.61
N ALA A 100 -13.06 -4.34 -17.67
CA ALA A 100 -13.85 -3.86 -18.80
C ALA A 100 -15.34 -3.61 -18.49
N LYS A 101 -15.81 -3.86 -17.26
CA LYS A 101 -17.18 -3.57 -16.81
C LYS A 101 -17.22 -2.29 -15.98
N ASP A 102 -18.29 -1.52 -16.07
CA ASP A 102 -18.48 -0.28 -15.32
C ASP A 102 -19.73 -0.34 -14.43
N GLY A 103 -19.73 0.44 -13.35
CA GLY A 103 -20.85 0.54 -12.41
C GLY A 103 -21.29 -0.83 -11.87
N GLU A 104 -22.60 -1.06 -11.77
CA GLU A 104 -23.13 -2.33 -11.23
C GLU A 104 -22.68 -3.57 -12.03
N HIS A 105 -22.31 -3.44 -13.31
CA HIS A 105 -21.89 -4.58 -14.12
C HIS A 105 -20.57 -5.21 -13.65
N VAL A 106 -19.69 -4.45 -12.98
CA VAL A 106 -18.48 -5.04 -12.38
C VAL A 106 -18.83 -5.85 -11.13
N LEU A 107 -19.81 -5.39 -10.34
CA LEU A 107 -20.34 -6.13 -9.18
C LEU A 107 -20.98 -7.45 -9.66
N ASP A 108 -21.83 -7.39 -10.68
CA ASP A 108 -22.52 -8.56 -11.25
C ASP A 108 -21.55 -9.58 -11.86
N PHE A 109 -20.44 -9.10 -12.44
CA PHE A 109 -19.39 -9.98 -12.94
C PHE A 109 -18.72 -10.73 -11.77
N CYS A 110 -18.31 -10.01 -10.73
CA CYS A 110 -17.62 -10.61 -9.59
C CYS A 110 -18.53 -11.56 -8.80
N LYS A 111 -19.83 -11.29 -8.71
CA LYS A 111 -20.82 -12.17 -8.06
C LYS A 111 -20.96 -13.57 -8.66
N ARG A 112 -20.47 -13.79 -9.88
CA ARG A 112 -20.42 -15.12 -10.51
C ARG A 112 -19.43 -16.04 -9.82
N PHE A 113 -18.44 -15.49 -9.13
CA PHE A 113 -17.48 -16.23 -8.32
C PHE A 113 -18.05 -16.39 -6.92
N ASN A 114 -19.13 -17.15 -6.77
CA ASN A 114 -19.72 -17.43 -5.46
C ASN A 114 -19.25 -18.81 -4.95
N LYS A 115 -19.55 -19.10 -3.68
CA LYS A 115 -19.14 -20.36 -3.02
C LYS A 115 -19.63 -21.62 -3.74
N GLU A 116 -20.80 -21.59 -4.37
CA GLU A 116 -21.36 -22.76 -5.07
C GLU A 116 -20.55 -23.08 -6.34
N GLU A 117 -19.93 -22.08 -6.95
CA GLU A 117 -19.10 -22.19 -8.16
C GLU A 117 -17.61 -22.43 -7.85
N ILE A 118 -17.19 -22.25 -6.60
CA ILE A 118 -15.80 -22.37 -6.17
C ILE A 118 -15.67 -23.63 -5.30
N GLU A 119 -14.99 -24.65 -5.81
CA GLU A 119 -14.64 -25.87 -5.05
C GLU A 119 -13.54 -25.60 -4.02
N SER A 120 -13.75 -24.66 -3.09
CA SER A 120 -12.80 -24.31 -2.01
C SER A 120 -13.48 -24.35 -0.64
N GLU A 121 -12.70 -24.66 0.40
CA GLU A 121 -13.15 -24.61 1.79
C GLU A 121 -13.21 -23.17 2.34
N GLU A 122 -12.49 -22.24 1.71
CA GLU A 122 -12.48 -20.81 2.08
C GLU A 122 -13.79 -20.13 1.64
N ASP A 123 -14.53 -19.55 2.59
CA ASP A 123 -15.76 -18.83 2.30
C ASP A 123 -15.48 -17.41 1.77
N PRO A 124 -15.97 -17.05 0.57
CA PRO A 124 -15.76 -15.73 -0.03
C PRO A 124 -16.17 -14.56 0.85
N LEU A 125 -17.31 -14.68 1.56
CA LEU A 125 -17.81 -13.63 2.43
C LEU A 125 -16.95 -13.56 3.69
N ASP A 126 -16.63 -14.69 4.32
CA ASP A 126 -15.78 -14.69 5.52
C ASP A 126 -14.39 -14.09 5.24
N LEU A 127 -13.81 -14.34 4.05
CA LEU A 127 -12.56 -13.70 3.63
C LEU A 127 -12.68 -12.17 3.59
N VAL A 128 -13.80 -11.63 3.09
CA VAL A 128 -14.08 -10.18 3.08
C VAL A 128 -14.30 -9.67 4.49
N LEU A 129 -15.13 -10.33 5.30
CA LEU A 129 -15.45 -9.90 6.67
C LEU A 129 -14.20 -9.85 7.56
N LYS A 130 -13.30 -10.83 7.42
CA LYS A 130 -12.03 -10.90 8.14
C LYS A 130 -11.07 -9.79 7.74
N ASN A 131 -11.16 -9.28 6.51
CA ASN A 131 -10.24 -8.27 5.95
C ASN A 131 -10.90 -6.92 5.73
N SER A 132 -12.02 -6.64 6.37
CA SER A 132 -12.70 -5.36 6.24
C SER A 132 -13.31 -4.88 7.55
N GLY A 133 -13.78 -3.64 7.56
CA GLY A 133 -14.44 -3.03 8.70
C GLY A 133 -14.89 -1.60 8.40
N LEU A 134 -15.15 -0.84 9.47
CA LEU A 134 -15.37 0.60 9.40
C LEU A 134 -14.40 1.32 10.34
N GLU A 135 -13.82 2.44 9.93
CA GLU A 135 -12.96 3.24 10.80
C GLU A 135 -13.77 3.81 11.97
N LEU A 136 -13.40 3.44 13.20
CA LEU A 136 -14.18 3.71 14.42
C LEU A 136 -14.57 5.18 14.56
N GLU A 137 -13.60 6.06 14.38
CA GLU A 137 -13.80 7.50 14.56
C GLU A 137 -14.67 8.11 13.46
N ARG A 138 -14.56 7.62 12.21
CA ARG A 138 -15.45 8.03 11.12
C ARG A 138 -16.88 7.58 11.39
N VAL A 139 -17.08 6.39 11.95
CA VAL A 139 -18.41 5.91 12.36
C VAL A 139 -18.98 6.80 13.45
N ILE A 140 -18.21 7.12 14.49
CA ILE A 140 -18.65 8.02 15.56
C ILE A 140 -19.06 9.38 15.00
N HIS A 141 -18.20 9.98 14.17
CA HIS A 141 -18.43 11.29 13.55
C HIS A 141 -19.70 11.28 12.69
N ARG A 142 -19.80 10.33 11.75
CA ARG A 142 -20.93 10.27 10.83
C ARG A 142 -22.23 9.93 11.54
N TYR A 143 -22.20 9.02 12.51
CA TYR A 143 -23.38 8.67 13.31
C TYR A 143 -23.86 9.86 14.15
N ALA A 144 -22.93 10.65 14.71
CA ALA A 144 -23.26 11.90 15.39
C ALA A 144 -23.96 12.88 14.45
N PHE A 145 -23.41 13.10 13.26
CA PHE A 145 -24.00 13.99 12.25
C PHE A 145 -25.39 13.54 11.83
N GLU A 146 -25.58 12.25 11.53
CA GLU A 146 -26.87 11.71 11.11
C GLU A 146 -27.95 11.80 12.20
N SER A 147 -27.54 11.82 13.47
CA SER A 147 -28.45 11.94 14.62
C SER A 147 -28.98 13.37 14.86
N LEU A 148 -28.42 14.37 14.18
CA LEU A 148 -28.85 15.76 14.28
C LEU A 148 -30.19 15.98 13.55
N SER A 149 -30.92 17.02 13.94
CA SER A 149 -32.08 17.48 13.18
C SER A 149 -31.65 18.12 11.85
N GLU A 150 -32.53 18.12 10.85
CA GLU A 150 -32.24 18.72 9.53
C GLU A 150 -31.81 20.20 9.61
N ASP A 151 -32.42 20.98 10.50
CA ASP A 151 -32.00 22.37 10.74
C ASP A 151 -30.57 22.44 11.29
N MET A 152 -30.22 21.53 12.20
CA MET A 152 -28.88 21.50 12.80
C MET A 152 -27.83 20.96 11.82
N LYS A 153 -28.17 19.97 10.97
CA LYS A 153 -27.29 19.52 9.88
C LYS A 153 -26.94 20.70 8.96
N LYS A 154 -27.92 21.52 8.58
CA LYS A 154 -27.68 22.74 7.77
C LYS A 154 -26.76 23.74 8.46
N ASP A 155 -26.94 23.96 9.76
CA ASP A 155 -26.07 24.86 10.53
C ASP A 155 -24.64 24.31 10.61
N VAL A 156 -24.45 23.00 10.81
CA VAL A 156 -23.13 22.36 10.81
C VAL A 156 -22.45 22.46 9.43
N LEU A 157 -23.19 22.18 8.35
CA LEU A 157 -22.67 22.30 6.98
C LEU A 157 -22.40 23.75 6.58
N ALA A 158 -23.10 24.73 7.17
CA ALA A 158 -22.81 26.14 6.96
C ALA A 158 -21.46 26.54 7.56
N LEU A 159 -21.10 26.00 8.74
CA LEU A 159 -19.78 26.21 9.34
C LEU A 159 -18.67 25.67 8.43
N TYR A 160 -18.82 24.43 7.96
CA TYR A 160 -17.91 23.81 7.01
C TYR A 160 -18.65 22.83 6.09
N PRO A 161 -18.57 22.97 4.74
CA PRO A 161 -19.43 22.24 3.82
C PRO A 161 -19.27 20.72 3.89
N ASP A 162 -18.06 20.26 4.20
CA ASP A 162 -17.74 18.82 4.25
C ASP A 162 -17.86 18.25 5.66
N ALA A 163 -18.33 19.03 6.65
CA ALA A 163 -18.41 18.59 8.06
C ALA A 163 -19.31 17.36 8.28
N GLY A 164 -20.19 17.03 7.33
CA GLY A 164 -20.99 15.81 7.38
C GLY A 164 -20.18 14.53 7.12
N THR A 165 -19.07 14.61 6.40
CA THR A 165 -18.23 13.47 6.00
C THR A 165 -16.83 13.56 6.58
N GLU A 166 -16.25 14.76 6.63
CA GLU A 166 -14.91 15.04 7.11
C GLU A 166 -14.90 15.48 8.57
N ARG A 167 -14.11 14.77 9.38
CA ARG A 167 -14.01 14.99 10.83
C ARG A 167 -13.09 16.15 11.22
N GLN A 168 -12.11 16.45 10.37
CA GLN A 168 -10.92 17.23 10.75
C GLN A 168 -11.28 18.61 11.33
N TYR A 169 -12.16 19.36 10.67
CA TYR A 169 -12.55 20.69 11.11
C TYR A 169 -13.15 20.70 12.53
N LEU A 170 -14.14 19.84 12.79
CA LEU A 170 -14.81 19.81 14.08
C LEU A 170 -13.92 19.23 15.20
N ASP A 171 -13.01 18.31 14.87
CA ASP A 171 -12.03 17.78 15.82
C ASP A 171 -10.96 18.81 16.20
N HIS A 172 -10.52 19.64 15.26
CA HIS A 172 -9.65 20.78 15.57
C HIS A 172 -10.36 21.77 16.50
N GLU A 173 -11.63 22.08 16.24
CA GLU A 173 -12.44 22.97 17.10
C GLU A 173 -12.69 22.38 18.49
N GLU A 174 -12.87 21.06 18.60
CA GLU A 174 -12.95 20.36 19.89
C GLU A 174 -11.63 20.43 20.65
N THR A 175 -10.52 20.16 19.98
CA THR A 175 -9.18 20.30 20.56
C THR A 175 -8.93 21.71 21.08
N LEU A 176 -9.36 22.73 20.34
CA LEU A 176 -9.31 24.13 20.77
C LEU A 176 -10.18 24.35 22.02
N ALA A 177 -11.44 23.89 22.02
CA ALA A 177 -12.35 24.04 23.15
C ALA A 177 -11.79 23.39 24.43
N GLU A 178 -11.22 22.19 24.31
CA GLU A 178 -10.59 21.45 25.40
C GLU A 178 -9.35 22.16 25.94
N ALA A 179 -8.48 22.69 25.07
CA ALA A 179 -7.28 23.42 25.47
C ALA A 179 -7.61 24.65 26.33
N PHE A 180 -8.71 25.34 26.02
CA PHE A 180 -9.20 26.46 26.82
C PHE A 180 -9.95 26.01 28.08
N ASN A 181 -10.56 24.81 28.08
CA ASN A 181 -11.27 24.22 29.22
C ASN A 181 -12.24 25.21 29.90
N GLY A 182 -13.03 25.92 29.09
CA GLY A 182 -13.99 26.94 29.55
C GLY A 182 -13.37 28.24 30.11
N LYS A 183 -12.05 28.38 30.07
CA LYS A 183 -11.32 29.60 30.48
C LYS A 183 -11.11 30.52 29.27
N ARG A 184 -10.81 31.80 29.55
CA ARG A 184 -10.45 32.79 28.51
C ARG A 184 -8.95 32.88 28.22
N LYS A 185 -8.13 32.12 28.94
CA LYS A 185 -6.67 32.12 28.80
C LYS A 185 -6.15 30.69 28.84
N LEU A 186 -5.27 30.38 27.88
CA LEU A 186 -4.51 29.13 27.85
C LEU A 186 -3.44 29.14 28.95
N THR A 187 -3.21 27.97 29.56
CA THR A 187 -2.02 27.73 30.37
C THR A 187 -0.79 27.66 29.47
N THR A 188 0.41 27.84 30.04
CA THR A 188 1.66 27.69 29.28
C THR A 188 1.74 26.32 28.62
N GLU A 189 1.43 25.25 29.35
CA GLU A 189 1.39 23.88 28.84
C GLU A 189 0.40 23.72 27.67
N ALA A 190 -0.81 24.26 27.79
CA ALA A 190 -1.81 24.20 26.71
C ALA A 190 -1.36 24.96 25.46
N LYS A 191 -0.67 26.11 25.61
CA LYS A 191 -0.09 26.84 24.47
C LYS A 191 0.95 26.02 23.72
N HIS A 192 1.87 25.40 24.45
CA HIS A 192 2.90 24.55 23.84
C HIS A 192 2.28 23.36 23.11
N LYS A 193 1.37 22.64 23.77
CA LYS A 193 0.68 21.50 23.15
C LYS A 193 -0.09 21.92 21.90
N LEU A 194 -0.79 23.06 21.94
CA LEU A 194 -1.56 23.54 20.80
C LEU A 194 -0.65 23.98 19.64
N ALA A 195 0.45 24.68 19.93
CA ALA A 195 1.43 25.05 18.91
C ALA A 195 2.04 23.80 18.25
N ASP A 196 2.38 22.76 19.03
CA ASP A 196 2.88 21.49 18.50
C ASP A 196 1.87 20.80 17.58
N LEU A 197 0.59 20.75 17.97
CA LEU A 197 -0.47 20.16 17.15
C LEU A 197 -0.70 20.91 15.84
N ILE A 198 -0.72 22.24 15.89
CA ILE A 198 -0.87 23.08 14.69
C ILE A 198 0.32 22.85 13.75
N VAL A 199 1.57 22.89 14.24
CA VAL A 199 2.75 22.63 13.40
C VAL A 199 2.73 21.22 12.81
N ALA A 200 2.35 20.21 13.61
CA ALA A 200 2.23 18.84 13.14
C ALA A 200 1.20 18.69 12.00
N SER A 201 0.09 19.45 12.03
CA SER A 201 -0.90 19.44 10.95
C SER A 201 -0.39 20.03 9.63
N LEU A 202 0.66 20.88 9.68
CA LEU A 202 1.29 21.45 8.49
C LEU A 202 2.39 20.53 7.94
N TYR A 203 2.92 19.61 8.74
CA TYR A 203 4.06 18.80 8.35
C TYR A 203 3.65 17.63 7.46
N ASN A 204 4.24 17.57 6.28
CA ASN A 204 4.07 16.47 5.34
C ASN A 204 5.17 15.43 5.52
N LYS A 205 4.87 14.39 6.30
CA LYS A 205 5.77 13.24 6.52
C LYS A 205 6.15 12.47 5.24
N HIS A 206 5.45 12.71 4.12
CA HIS A 206 5.65 12.04 2.84
C HIS A 206 6.37 12.90 1.79
N ALA A 207 6.80 14.12 2.14
CA ALA A 207 7.45 15.04 1.21
C ALA A 207 8.65 14.43 0.45
N SER A 208 9.46 13.62 1.15
CA SER A 208 10.61 12.93 0.55
C SER A 208 10.21 11.92 -0.52
N LEU A 209 9.09 11.22 -0.34
CA LEU A 209 8.55 10.27 -1.30
C LEU A 209 8.09 10.99 -2.57
N PHE A 210 7.30 12.06 -2.43
CA PHE A 210 6.86 12.86 -3.58
C PHE A 210 8.03 13.48 -4.35
N ARG A 211 9.10 13.92 -3.67
CA ARG A 211 10.35 14.35 -4.31
C ARG A 211 11.01 13.24 -5.15
N LYS A 212 11.05 12.00 -4.66
CA LYS A 212 11.59 10.86 -5.43
C LYS A 212 10.79 10.61 -6.71
N LEU A 213 9.47 10.83 -6.66
CA LEU A 213 8.58 10.67 -7.82
C LEU A 213 8.72 11.78 -8.86
N LYS A 214 9.59 12.78 -8.61
CA LYS A 214 9.78 13.97 -9.46
C LYS A 214 8.45 14.67 -9.76
N SER A 215 7.53 14.70 -8.79
CA SER A 215 6.34 15.54 -8.91
C SER A 215 6.72 16.98 -8.58
N ASP A 216 6.51 17.90 -9.53
CA ASP A 216 6.53 19.36 -9.27
C ASP A 216 5.25 19.81 -8.55
N SER A 217 4.78 19.00 -7.60
CA SER A 217 3.60 19.26 -6.79
C SER A 217 3.99 19.86 -5.45
N GLU A 218 3.13 20.68 -4.86
CA GLU A 218 3.27 21.12 -3.47
C GLU A 218 3.48 19.94 -2.50
N PHE A 219 3.01 18.72 -2.85
CA PHE A 219 3.20 17.48 -2.06
C PHE A 219 4.65 17.06 -1.85
N SER A 220 5.59 17.71 -2.56
CA SER A 220 7.03 17.52 -2.39
C SER A 220 7.64 18.37 -1.27
N GLU A 221 6.91 19.37 -0.76
CA GLU A 221 7.33 20.25 0.32
C GLU A 221 7.10 19.61 1.69
N GLU A 222 8.03 19.85 2.63
CA GLU A 222 7.96 19.31 4.00
C GLU A 222 6.89 20.00 4.85
N TYR A 223 6.57 21.25 4.54
CA TYR A 223 5.51 22.01 5.21
C TYR A 223 4.50 22.53 4.21
N PHE A 224 3.24 22.22 4.48
CA PHE A 224 2.09 22.59 3.69
C PHE A 224 1.38 23.79 4.28
N PHE A 225 1.20 24.83 3.46
CA PHE A 225 0.45 26.03 3.84
C PHE A 225 -0.90 26.14 3.12
N SER A 226 -1.34 25.02 2.53
CA SER A 226 -2.68 24.81 1.98
C SER A 226 -3.54 24.15 3.06
N GLY A 227 -4.68 24.75 3.42
CA GLY A 227 -5.60 24.22 4.44
C GLY A 227 -5.73 25.10 5.68
N TYR A 228 -6.13 24.49 6.81
CA TYR A 228 -6.52 25.19 8.04
C TYR A 228 -6.36 24.32 9.30
N TYR A 229 -6.37 24.97 10.46
CA TYR A 229 -6.54 24.35 11.77
C TYR A 229 -7.71 25.03 12.51
N GLY A 230 -8.88 24.39 12.50
CA GLY A 230 -10.13 25.05 12.89
C GLY A 230 -10.34 26.31 12.05
N GLU A 231 -10.63 27.43 12.71
CA GLU A 231 -10.75 28.76 12.07
C GLU A 231 -9.43 29.39 11.59
N LEU A 232 -8.25 28.81 11.84
CA LEU A 232 -6.95 29.39 11.48
C LEU A 232 -6.44 28.87 10.11
N PRO A 233 -6.38 29.69 9.05
CA PRO A 233 -5.78 29.28 7.79
C PRO A 233 -4.27 29.03 7.93
N ALA A 234 -3.76 28.00 7.28
CA ALA A 234 -2.34 27.65 7.32
C ALA A 234 -1.45 28.76 6.73
N LEU A 235 -1.93 29.44 5.67
CA LEU A 235 -1.26 30.58 5.05
C LEU A 235 -1.03 31.74 6.02
N GLU A 236 -1.94 31.98 6.95
CA GLU A 236 -1.82 33.06 7.94
C GLU A 236 -0.66 32.82 8.90
N ILE A 237 -0.33 31.55 9.18
CA ILE A 237 0.83 31.19 9.99
C ILE A 237 2.12 31.58 9.27
N LEU A 238 2.20 31.30 7.96
CA LEU A 238 3.35 31.69 7.12
C LEU A 238 3.49 33.21 7.04
N SER A 239 2.39 33.93 6.83
CA SER A 239 2.34 35.39 6.82
C SER A 239 2.77 35.99 8.17
N LYS A 240 2.30 35.42 9.29
CA LYS A 240 2.67 35.88 10.64
C LYS A 240 4.15 35.65 10.94
N TRP A 241 4.68 34.50 10.52
CA TRP A 241 6.11 34.23 10.60
C TRP A 241 6.91 35.28 9.83
N ALA A 242 6.52 35.55 8.58
CA ALA A 242 7.20 36.54 7.74
C ALA A 242 7.13 37.94 8.36
N PHE A 243 6.00 38.30 8.96
CA PHE A 243 5.84 39.56 9.69
C PHE A 243 6.82 39.68 10.86
N TYR A 244 6.84 38.71 11.77
CA TYR A 244 7.70 38.76 12.96
C TYR A 244 9.20 38.71 12.64
N ASN A 245 9.57 38.12 11.51
CA ASN A 245 10.97 37.98 11.10
C ASN A 245 11.40 39.01 10.03
N HIS A 246 10.55 40.01 9.76
CA HIS A 246 10.79 41.04 8.75
C HIS A 246 11.13 40.47 7.36
N GLN A 247 10.47 39.37 6.99
CA GLN A 247 10.63 38.69 5.68
C GLN A 247 9.51 39.01 4.69
N ILE A 248 8.49 39.77 5.09
CA ILE A 248 7.48 40.30 4.18
C ILE A 248 8.17 41.15 3.09
N PRO A 249 7.88 40.92 1.80
CA PRO A 249 8.40 41.75 0.73
C PRO A 249 8.07 43.23 0.95
N GLN A 250 9.00 44.12 0.61
CA GLN A 250 8.79 45.57 0.79
C GLN A 250 7.77 46.15 -0.18
N LYS A 251 7.59 45.50 -1.33
CA LYS A 251 6.68 45.88 -2.39
C LYS A 251 5.54 44.87 -2.44
N ALA A 252 4.30 45.36 -2.50
CA ALA A 252 3.13 44.50 -2.61
C ALA A 252 3.16 43.69 -3.91
N GLU A 253 3.71 44.26 -4.98
CA GLU A 253 3.87 43.61 -6.28
C GLU A 253 4.73 42.34 -6.20
N ASP A 254 5.68 42.27 -5.27
CA ASP A 254 6.53 41.09 -5.10
C ASP A 254 5.73 39.89 -4.53
N LEU A 255 4.68 40.13 -3.74
CA LEU A 255 3.76 39.08 -3.26
C LEU A 255 2.84 38.57 -4.38
N LEU A 256 2.60 39.41 -5.38
CA LEU A 256 1.63 39.18 -6.45
C LEU A 256 2.29 38.75 -7.77
N ARG A 257 3.62 38.75 -7.87
CA ARG A 257 4.37 38.47 -9.12
C ARG A 257 4.15 37.07 -9.71
N HIS A 258 3.62 36.15 -8.90
CA HIS A 258 3.32 34.78 -9.32
C HIS A 258 1.86 34.61 -9.77
N LEU A 259 1.07 35.69 -9.77
CA LEU A 259 -0.26 35.68 -10.36
C LEU A 259 -0.17 35.51 -11.88
N PRO A 260 -1.11 34.78 -12.49
CA PRO A 260 -1.20 34.68 -13.94
C PRO A 260 -1.44 36.07 -14.56
N GLU A 261 -0.61 36.47 -15.54
CA GLU A 261 -0.86 37.66 -16.34
C GLU A 261 -2.11 37.44 -17.22
N ASP A 262 -2.97 38.47 -17.32
CA ASP A 262 -4.14 38.50 -18.20
C ASP A 262 -5.18 37.37 -18.00
N LYS A 263 -5.23 36.74 -16.82
CA LYS A 263 -6.26 35.74 -16.49
C LYS A 263 -7.59 36.42 -16.14
N GLU A 264 -8.63 36.09 -16.88
CA GLU A 264 -10.01 36.44 -16.54
C GLU A 264 -10.53 35.39 -15.54
N TYR A 265 -10.86 35.83 -14.34
CA TYR A 265 -11.36 34.95 -13.28
C TYR A 265 -12.84 34.65 -13.47
N ALA A 266 -13.23 33.38 -13.36
CA ALA A 266 -14.62 32.99 -13.46
C ALA A 266 -15.42 33.35 -12.18
N SER A 267 -14.73 33.60 -11.06
CA SER A 267 -15.33 33.94 -9.76
C SER A 267 -14.32 34.58 -8.80
N ASP A 268 -14.82 35.34 -7.82
CA ASP A 268 -14.00 35.90 -6.72
C ASP A 268 -13.23 34.81 -5.96
N SER A 269 -13.81 33.60 -5.82
CA SER A 269 -13.14 32.47 -5.17
C SER A 269 -11.90 31.98 -5.92
N GLU A 270 -11.92 32.04 -7.26
CA GLU A 270 -10.79 31.65 -8.08
C GLU A 270 -9.66 32.67 -7.98
N GLU A 271 -10.01 33.96 -7.96
CA GLU A 271 -9.07 35.06 -7.76
C GLU A 271 -8.40 34.98 -6.38
N VAL A 272 -9.16 34.72 -5.31
CA VAL A 272 -8.61 34.55 -3.96
C VAL A 272 -7.70 33.32 -3.88
N SER A 273 -8.02 32.23 -4.57
CA SER A 273 -7.17 31.03 -4.62
C SER A 273 -5.82 31.32 -5.28
N ASP A 274 -5.82 31.98 -6.45
CA ASP A 274 -4.58 32.33 -7.15
C ASP A 274 -3.73 33.33 -6.34
N LEU A 275 -4.38 34.26 -5.62
CA LEU A 275 -3.72 35.16 -4.69
C LEU A 275 -3.01 34.40 -3.57
N PHE A 276 -3.68 33.41 -2.97
CA PHE A 276 -3.08 32.58 -1.92
C PHE A 276 -1.90 31.77 -2.44
N ASP A 277 -2.02 31.20 -3.64
CA ASP A 277 -0.93 30.49 -4.30
C ASP A 277 0.27 31.39 -4.60
N ALA A 278 0.03 32.63 -5.02
CA ALA A 278 1.10 33.58 -5.26
C ALA A 278 1.87 33.94 -3.98
N ILE A 279 1.15 34.17 -2.87
CA ILE A 279 1.76 34.44 -1.57
C ILE A 279 2.57 33.23 -1.08
N LYS A 280 2.05 32.01 -1.19
CA LYS A 280 2.78 30.78 -0.84
C LYS A 280 4.08 30.65 -1.63
N LYS A 281 4.02 30.81 -2.96
CA LYS A 281 5.19 30.74 -3.86
C LYS A 281 6.25 31.78 -3.51
N GLU A 282 5.85 32.92 -2.95
CA GLU A 282 6.79 33.95 -2.51
C GLU A 282 7.39 33.69 -1.12
N LEU A 283 6.56 33.28 -0.16
CA LEU A 283 6.96 33.21 1.24
C LEU A 283 7.60 31.87 1.64
N THR A 284 7.21 30.74 1.05
CA THR A 284 7.78 29.43 1.39
C THR A 284 9.29 29.36 1.10
N PRO A 285 9.80 29.79 -0.07
CA PRO A 285 11.25 29.80 -0.30
C PRO A 285 12.02 30.71 0.65
N ARG A 286 11.39 31.81 1.12
CA ARG A 286 11.99 32.72 2.11
C ARG A 286 12.07 32.06 3.48
N LEU A 287 11.05 31.31 3.89
CA LEU A 287 11.07 30.50 5.11
C LEU A 287 12.22 29.48 5.08
N THR A 288 12.33 28.71 4.00
CA THR A 288 13.41 27.72 3.82
C THR A 288 14.79 28.38 3.86
N SER A 289 14.99 29.46 3.10
CA SER A 289 16.27 30.19 3.05
C SER A 289 16.65 30.79 4.41
N TYR A 290 15.66 31.30 5.15
CA TYR A 290 15.88 31.83 6.49
C TYR A 290 16.28 30.71 7.46
N ALA A 291 15.57 29.59 7.45
CA ALA A 291 15.86 28.43 8.30
C ALA A 291 17.29 27.91 8.07
N GLU A 292 17.70 27.77 6.80
CA GLU A 292 19.07 27.38 6.42
C GLU A 292 20.12 28.39 6.91
N LYS A 293 19.91 29.67 6.63
CA LYS A 293 20.83 30.75 7.03
C LYS A 293 21.04 30.80 8.55
N HIS A 294 19.98 30.55 9.30
CA HIS A 294 19.97 30.62 10.76
C HIS A 294 20.20 29.25 11.44
N LYS A 295 20.39 28.18 10.66
CA LYS A 295 20.54 26.79 11.14
C LYS A 295 19.44 26.38 12.13
N LYS A 296 18.20 26.77 11.82
CA LYS A 296 17.01 26.43 12.61
C LYS A 296 16.14 25.44 11.84
N ASP A 297 15.45 24.59 12.59
CA ASP A 297 14.37 23.76 12.05
C ASP A 297 13.14 24.63 11.74
N ILE A 298 12.47 24.37 10.61
CA ILE A 298 11.29 25.14 10.19
C ILE A 298 10.14 24.94 11.20
N GLY A 299 9.92 23.72 11.68
CA GLY A 299 8.87 23.40 12.64
C GLY A 299 9.04 24.17 13.95
N GLU A 300 10.26 24.22 14.48
CA GLU A 300 10.58 25.04 15.65
C GLU A 300 10.36 26.53 15.40
N MET A 301 10.69 27.06 14.22
CA MET A 301 10.42 28.46 13.88
C MET A 301 8.92 28.77 13.81
N LEU A 302 8.13 27.87 13.24
CA LEU A 302 6.67 28.00 13.18
C LEU A 302 6.06 27.90 14.60
N LYS A 303 6.58 27.00 15.44
CA LYS A 303 6.20 26.87 16.85
C LYS A 303 6.50 28.15 17.63
N GLU A 304 7.70 28.72 17.51
CA GLU A 304 8.07 30.01 18.11
C GLU A 304 7.09 31.12 17.68
N THR A 305 6.74 31.15 16.40
CA THR A 305 5.78 32.10 15.83
C THR A 305 4.39 31.93 16.47
N LEU A 306 3.88 30.70 16.54
CA LEU A 306 2.58 30.38 17.12
C LEU A 306 2.53 30.69 18.62
N LEU A 307 3.57 30.37 19.38
CA LEU A 307 3.64 30.67 20.81
C LEU A 307 3.54 32.17 21.08
N LYS A 308 4.30 32.97 20.33
CA LYS A 308 4.23 34.44 20.42
C LYS A 308 2.83 34.94 20.02
N TRP A 309 2.24 34.39 18.97
CA TRP A 309 0.93 34.83 18.51
C TRP A 309 -0.20 34.43 19.47
N LEU A 310 -0.10 33.26 20.11
CA LEU A 310 -1.00 32.82 21.19
C LEU A 310 -0.97 33.78 22.38
N ASP A 311 0.19 34.36 22.71
CA ASP A 311 0.31 35.41 23.73
C ASP A 311 -0.35 36.73 23.29
N GLU A 312 -0.24 37.09 22.01
CA GLU A 312 -0.81 38.32 21.44
C GLU A 312 -2.33 38.24 21.23
N GLY A 313 -2.86 37.02 21.13
CA GLY A 313 -4.29 36.74 21.13
C GLY A 313 -4.82 36.02 19.90
N LEU A 314 -4.02 35.16 19.25
CA LEU A 314 -4.41 34.33 18.09
C LEU A 314 -5.88 33.86 18.13
N PHE A 315 -6.26 33.08 19.15
CA PHE A 315 -7.63 32.53 19.27
C PHE A 315 -8.60 33.36 20.13
N THR A 316 -8.22 34.59 20.48
CA THR A 316 -9.03 35.49 21.33
C THR A 316 -9.33 36.83 20.68
N LYS A 317 -8.63 37.16 19.58
CA LYS A 317 -8.73 38.42 18.85
C LYS A 317 -8.80 38.19 17.34
N ASP A 318 -7.86 37.41 16.80
CA ASP A 318 -7.63 37.36 15.35
C ASP A 318 -8.50 36.27 14.68
N PHE A 319 -8.48 35.04 15.20
CA PHE A 319 -9.21 33.90 14.68
C PHE A 319 -10.04 33.27 15.80
N THR A 320 -11.27 33.76 16.01
CA THR A 320 -12.11 33.29 17.13
C THR A 320 -12.68 31.90 16.83
N PRO A 321 -12.33 30.84 17.60
CA PRO A 321 -12.84 29.49 17.39
C PRO A 321 -14.37 29.43 17.53
N ILE A 322 -15.01 28.44 16.88
CA ILE A 322 -16.48 28.37 16.84
C ILE A 322 -17.09 28.16 18.21
N TRP A 323 -16.40 27.46 19.12
CA TRP A 323 -16.85 27.26 20.50
C TRP A 323 -17.02 28.57 21.29
N ASN A 324 -16.34 29.65 20.88
CA ASN A 324 -16.38 30.96 21.52
C ASN A 324 -16.97 32.07 20.62
N SER A 325 -17.43 31.72 19.41
CA SER A 325 -17.99 32.68 18.47
C SER A 325 -19.49 32.90 18.70
N ASN A 326 -19.88 34.17 18.85
CA ASN A 326 -21.28 34.60 18.84
C ASN A 326 -21.78 34.95 17.42
N GLY A 327 -20.89 34.86 16.43
CA GLY A 327 -21.20 35.13 15.04
C GLY A 327 -22.14 34.09 14.45
N LYS A 328 -22.66 34.42 13.27
CA LYS A 328 -23.45 33.53 12.43
C LYS A 328 -22.94 33.45 11.00
N GLU A 329 -22.16 34.43 10.58
CA GLU A 329 -21.60 34.53 9.23
C GLU A 329 -20.46 33.54 9.08
N THR A 330 -20.40 32.87 7.93
CA THR A 330 -19.42 31.84 7.61
C THR A 330 -18.66 32.23 6.35
N CYS A 331 -17.48 31.63 6.14
CA CYS A 331 -16.68 31.83 4.93
C CYS A 331 -17.34 31.30 3.65
N ASN A 332 -18.41 30.48 3.78
CA ASN A 332 -19.11 29.86 2.66
C ASN A 332 -20.28 30.71 2.13
N GLY A 333 -20.45 31.94 2.64
CA GLY A 333 -21.54 32.84 2.25
C GLY A 333 -22.93 32.40 2.75
N VAL A 334 -22.99 31.39 3.63
CA VAL A 334 -24.23 30.88 4.22
C VAL A 334 -24.17 31.03 5.73
N ALA A 335 -25.02 31.91 6.28
CA ALA A 335 -25.07 32.11 7.72
C ALA A 335 -25.77 30.94 8.43
N THR A 336 -25.25 30.57 9.59
CA THR A 336 -25.93 29.67 10.53
C THR A 336 -27.18 30.34 11.13
N LYS A 337 -28.19 29.53 11.47
CA LYS A 337 -29.40 29.99 12.17
C LYS A 337 -29.09 30.27 13.64
N LEU A 338 -28.36 29.38 14.30
CA LEU A 338 -27.86 29.56 15.67
C LEU A 338 -26.45 30.18 15.68
N PRO A 339 -26.06 30.89 16.76
CA PRO A 339 -24.67 31.30 16.92
C PRO A 339 -23.72 30.10 16.87
N HIS A 340 -22.52 30.26 16.29
CA HIS A 340 -21.55 29.18 16.07
C HIS A 340 -21.31 28.33 17.34
N LYS A 341 -21.16 28.98 18.50
CA LYS A 341 -20.96 28.29 19.78
C LYS A 341 -22.11 27.37 20.19
N GLU A 342 -23.35 27.71 19.84
CA GLU A 342 -24.52 26.87 20.17
C GLU A 342 -24.63 25.70 19.18
N VAL A 343 -24.32 25.93 17.90
CA VAL A 343 -24.19 24.86 16.90
C VAL A 343 -23.15 23.85 17.36
N PHE A 344 -21.96 24.32 17.72
CA PHE A 344 -20.86 23.47 18.18
C PHE A 344 -21.19 22.72 19.48
N LYS A 345 -21.87 23.36 20.42
CA LYS A 345 -22.32 22.72 21.65
C LYS A 345 -23.32 21.59 21.40
N ASP A 346 -24.22 21.76 20.44
CA ASP A 346 -25.18 20.71 20.07
C ASP A 346 -24.51 19.58 19.29
N TRP A 347 -23.53 19.90 18.42
CA TRP A 347 -22.62 18.92 17.82
C TRP A 347 -21.93 18.05 18.88
N LEU A 348 -21.28 18.66 19.89
CA LEU A 348 -20.60 17.92 20.95
C LEU A 348 -21.53 17.00 21.75
N LYS A 349 -22.79 17.40 21.94
CA LYS A 349 -23.79 16.51 22.58
C LYS A 349 -24.13 15.32 21.70
N ALA A 350 -24.30 15.53 20.39
CA ALA A 350 -24.55 14.46 19.45
C ALA A 350 -23.36 13.49 19.36
N LYS A 351 -22.13 14.02 19.28
CA LYS A 351 -20.89 13.23 19.30
C LYS A 351 -20.79 12.35 20.55
N ARG A 352 -20.98 12.93 21.75
CA ARG A 352 -20.98 12.15 23.00
C ARG A 352 -22.04 11.06 23.05
N LYS A 353 -23.23 11.30 22.48
CA LYS A 353 -24.28 10.28 22.40
C LYS A 353 -23.90 9.15 21.43
N ALA A 354 -23.30 9.50 20.30
CA ALA A 354 -22.76 8.54 19.34
C ALA A 354 -21.68 7.66 19.99
N GLU A 355 -20.71 8.28 20.67
CA GLU A 355 -19.66 7.59 21.44
C GLU A 355 -20.27 6.65 22.47
N GLN A 356 -21.20 7.13 23.31
CA GLN A 356 -21.87 6.29 24.31
C GLN A 356 -22.58 5.07 23.70
N THR A 357 -23.18 5.25 22.53
CA THR A 357 -23.88 4.16 21.82
C THR A 357 -22.87 3.14 21.30
N ILE A 358 -21.83 3.60 20.59
CA ILE A 358 -20.85 2.73 19.94
C ILE A 358 -19.96 2.03 20.98
N PHE A 359 -19.46 2.76 21.98
CA PHE A 359 -18.71 2.15 23.08
C PHE A 359 -19.57 1.24 23.93
N GLY A 360 -20.86 1.53 24.11
CA GLY A 360 -21.79 0.60 24.76
C GLY A 360 -21.86 -0.75 24.04
N LEU A 361 -21.91 -0.76 22.70
CA LEU A 361 -21.88 -2.00 21.90
C LEU A 361 -20.52 -2.71 21.94
N ILE A 362 -19.43 -1.96 22.08
CA ILE A 362 -18.09 -2.54 22.25
C ILE A 362 -17.97 -3.20 23.64
N ASP A 363 -18.47 -2.53 24.68
CA ASP A 363 -18.42 -3.00 26.07
C ASP A 363 -19.27 -4.26 26.28
N THR A 364 -20.40 -4.40 25.55
CA THR A 364 -21.22 -5.64 25.55
C THR A 364 -20.61 -6.76 24.71
N GLY A 365 -19.59 -6.47 23.89
CA GLY A 365 -18.97 -7.41 22.97
C GLY A 365 -19.73 -7.65 21.66
N GLU A 366 -20.78 -6.87 21.40
CA GLU A 366 -21.54 -6.90 20.15
C GLU A 366 -20.74 -6.32 18.98
N LEU A 367 -19.93 -5.29 19.26
CA LEU A 367 -18.91 -4.79 18.34
C LEU A 367 -17.52 -5.15 18.84
N LYS A 368 -16.62 -5.48 17.90
CA LYS A 368 -15.21 -5.71 18.19
C LYS A 368 -14.37 -4.67 17.47
N ILE A 369 -13.27 -4.28 18.08
CA ILE A 369 -12.31 -3.33 17.51
C ILE A 369 -10.93 -3.95 17.37
N GLU A 370 -10.22 -3.56 16.32
CA GLU A 370 -8.84 -3.99 16.06
C GLU A 370 -8.01 -2.83 15.52
N ASP A 371 -6.77 -2.75 15.98
CA ASP A 371 -5.76 -1.89 15.36
C ASP A 371 -5.16 -2.65 14.17
N ARG A 372 -5.25 -2.06 12.98
CA ARG A 372 -4.71 -2.60 11.74
C ARG A 372 -3.82 -1.57 11.05
N VAL A 373 -3.02 -2.03 10.10
CA VAL A 373 -2.20 -1.16 9.25
C VAL A 373 -2.53 -1.49 7.82
N GLU A 374 -3.09 -0.51 7.12
CA GLU A 374 -3.22 -0.58 5.67
C GLU A 374 -1.87 -0.25 5.05
N THR A 375 -1.45 -1.07 4.08
CA THR A 375 -0.21 -0.85 3.32
C THR A 375 -0.52 -0.59 1.85
N ILE A 376 -0.41 0.68 1.45
CA ILE A 376 -0.59 1.09 0.05
C ILE A 376 0.72 0.89 -0.71
N LYS A 377 0.85 -0.28 -1.35
CA LYS A 377 1.98 -0.63 -2.23
C LYS A 377 1.76 -0.11 -3.65
N ARG A 378 1.62 1.21 -3.83
CA ARG A 378 1.54 1.82 -5.18
C ARG A 378 2.91 2.00 -5.85
N PHE A 379 4.01 1.67 -5.17
CA PHE A 379 5.37 1.98 -5.62
C PHE A 379 6.22 0.71 -5.82
N ARG A 380 7.14 0.74 -6.80
CA ARG A 380 7.92 -0.43 -7.27
C ARG A 380 8.81 -1.11 -6.21
N ASN A 381 9.02 -0.49 -5.05
CA ASN A 381 9.91 -0.99 -3.99
C ASN A 381 9.19 -1.03 -2.63
N GLU A 382 9.43 -2.08 -1.83
CA GLU A 382 8.83 -2.27 -0.50
C GLU A 382 9.18 -1.14 0.49
N GLU A 383 10.35 -0.50 0.34
CA GLU A 383 10.82 0.60 1.21
C GLU A 383 10.05 1.92 1.03
N ASP A 384 9.26 2.05 -0.03
CA ASP A 384 8.48 3.27 -0.35
C ASP A 384 6.97 3.08 -0.09
N ALA A 385 6.57 2.00 0.60
CA ALA A 385 5.17 1.71 0.90
C ALA A 385 4.57 2.73 1.90
N PHE A 386 3.40 3.27 1.57
CA PHE A 386 2.64 4.11 2.48
C PHE A 386 1.89 3.23 3.47
N THR A 387 1.99 3.54 4.76
CA THR A 387 1.24 2.83 5.81
C THR A 387 0.29 3.79 6.54
N ARG A 388 -0.96 3.35 6.68
CA ARG A 388 -2.01 4.05 7.41
C ARG A 388 -2.44 3.19 8.60
N PRO A 389 -2.16 3.61 9.86
CA PRO A 389 -2.73 2.93 11.01
C PRO A 389 -4.23 3.21 11.05
N LEU A 390 -5.02 2.16 11.28
CA LEU A 390 -6.48 2.18 11.32
C LEU A 390 -6.95 1.53 12.61
N LYS A 391 -7.92 2.16 13.26
CA LYS A 391 -8.68 1.55 14.34
C LYS A 391 -10.05 1.19 13.80
N LEU A 392 -10.25 -0.09 13.50
CA LEU A 392 -11.45 -0.57 12.81
C LEU A 392 -12.41 -1.21 13.79
N ILE A 393 -13.71 -0.99 13.57
CA ILE A 393 -14.75 -1.91 14.00
C ILE A 393 -14.73 -3.08 13.02
N THR A 394 -14.60 -4.32 13.52
CA THR A 394 -14.35 -5.48 12.65
C THR A 394 -15.57 -5.83 11.81
N GLY A 395 -15.32 -6.26 10.58
CA GLY A 395 -16.35 -6.66 9.63
C GLY A 395 -17.28 -7.76 10.14
N GLU A 396 -16.71 -8.80 10.76
CA GLU A 396 -17.47 -9.90 11.37
C GLU A 396 -18.48 -9.40 12.42
N SER A 397 -18.07 -8.48 13.28
CA SER A 397 -18.96 -7.93 14.33
C SER A 397 -20.03 -7.02 13.74
N LEU A 398 -19.70 -6.20 12.73
CA LEU A 398 -20.66 -5.38 12.00
C LEU A 398 -21.70 -6.21 11.25
N TYR A 399 -21.27 -7.29 10.59
CA TYR A 399 -22.14 -8.15 9.79
C TYR A 399 -23.12 -8.93 10.67
N SER A 400 -22.66 -9.41 11.83
CA SER A 400 -23.47 -10.15 12.79
C SER A 400 -24.29 -9.27 13.74
N LEU A 401 -24.00 -7.95 13.80
CA LEU A 401 -24.70 -7.02 14.70
C LEU A 401 -26.20 -7.06 14.49
N SER A 402 -26.92 -7.32 15.58
CA SER A 402 -28.38 -7.22 15.65
C SER A 402 -28.81 -5.80 16.00
N GLY A 403 -29.94 -5.35 15.44
CA GLY A 403 -30.48 -4.02 15.68
C GLY A 403 -30.56 -3.18 14.41
N ASP A 404 -31.20 -2.02 14.53
CA ASP A 404 -31.41 -1.08 13.41
C ASP A 404 -30.38 0.05 13.48
N TYR A 405 -29.14 -0.28 13.10
CA TYR A 405 -28.03 0.65 13.05
C TYR A 405 -27.64 0.92 11.59
N SER A 406 -27.71 2.18 11.16
CA SER A 406 -27.42 2.58 9.78
C SER A 406 -26.01 2.18 9.33
N PHE A 407 -25.00 2.33 10.19
CA PHE A 407 -23.62 1.95 9.87
C PHE A 407 -23.47 0.44 9.61
N ALA A 408 -24.16 -0.40 10.38
CA ALA A 408 -24.13 -1.85 10.18
C ALA A 408 -24.92 -2.26 8.94
N ALA A 409 -26.05 -1.59 8.68
CA ALA A 409 -26.84 -1.83 7.47
C ALA A 409 -26.07 -1.47 6.19
N ASP A 410 -25.39 -0.33 6.16
CA ASP A 410 -24.55 0.09 5.04
C ASP A 410 -23.34 -0.83 4.86
N TYR A 411 -22.70 -1.25 5.95
CA TYR A 411 -21.61 -2.21 5.89
C TYR A 411 -22.05 -3.55 5.28
N LYS A 412 -23.18 -4.12 5.72
CA LYS A 412 -23.68 -5.41 5.20
C LYS A 412 -23.92 -5.38 3.68
N LYS A 413 -24.58 -4.32 3.19
CA LYS A 413 -24.83 -4.14 1.74
C LYS A 413 -23.54 -4.10 0.93
N GLN A 414 -22.53 -3.38 1.42
CA GLN A 414 -21.23 -3.29 0.76
C GLN A 414 -20.48 -4.64 0.85
N ALA A 415 -20.42 -5.26 2.03
CA ALA A 415 -19.79 -6.57 2.23
C ALA A 415 -20.37 -7.64 1.28
N ASP A 416 -21.68 -7.64 1.06
CA ASP A 416 -22.35 -8.56 0.12
C ASP A 416 -21.94 -8.31 -1.35
N ASP A 417 -21.69 -7.05 -1.75
CA ASP A 417 -21.15 -6.75 -3.08
C ASP A 417 -19.69 -7.17 -3.20
N PHE A 418 -18.89 -6.95 -2.15
CA PHE A 418 -17.47 -7.33 -2.11
C PHE A 418 -17.24 -8.83 -1.93
N ALA A 419 -18.23 -9.62 -1.48
CA ALA A 419 -18.15 -11.08 -1.46
C ALA A 419 -17.80 -11.65 -2.85
N GLY A 420 -18.21 -10.98 -3.93
CA GLY A 420 -17.80 -11.34 -5.29
C GLY A 420 -16.30 -11.15 -5.54
N LEU A 421 -15.69 -10.11 -4.97
CA LEU A 421 -14.23 -9.93 -5.01
C LEU A 421 -13.52 -11.01 -4.20
N GLY A 422 -14.01 -11.29 -2.99
CA GLY A 422 -13.52 -12.39 -2.16
C GLY A 422 -13.54 -13.70 -2.94
N GLY A 423 -14.65 -14.00 -3.61
CA GLY A 423 -14.78 -15.24 -4.37
C GLY A 423 -13.92 -15.26 -5.62
N LEU A 424 -13.76 -14.14 -6.33
CA LEU A 424 -12.79 -14.05 -7.43
C LEU A 424 -11.37 -14.35 -6.95
N ILE A 425 -10.96 -13.81 -5.80
CA ILE A 425 -9.63 -14.06 -5.22
C ILE A 425 -9.47 -15.54 -4.82
N VAL A 426 -10.44 -16.13 -4.12
CA VAL A 426 -10.42 -17.57 -3.77
C VAL A 426 -10.36 -18.41 -5.04
N PHE A 427 -11.18 -18.10 -6.04
CA PHE A 427 -11.17 -18.75 -7.35
C PHE A 427 -9.78 -18.72 -7.99
N LEU A 428 -9.07 -17.59 -7.89
CA LEU A 428 -7.73 -17.41 -8.43
C LEU A 428 -6.67 -18.22 -7.65
N ARG A 429 -6.78 -18.30 -6.32
CA ARG A 429 -5.90 -19.12 -5.47
C ARG A 429 -5.99 -20.61 -5.83
N GLU A 430 -7.15 -21.08 -6.27
CA GLU A 430 -7.35 -22.48 -6.70
C GLU A 430 -6.89 -22.77 -8.14
N ARG A 431 -6.37 -21.78 -8.88
CA ARG A 431 -5.94 -22.00 -10.28
C ARG A 431 -4.62 -22.77 -10.35
N GLY A 432 -4.47 -23.50 -11.44
CA GLY A 432 -3.32 -24.37 -11.69
C GLY A 432 -1.95 -23.68 -11.78
N PHE A 433 -1.86 -22.33 -11.75
CA PHE A 433 -0.58 -21.64 -11.72
C PHE A 433 0.13 -21.79 -10.38
N LEU A 434 -0.59 -21.82 -9.24
CA LEU A 434 0.04 -22.04 -7.93
C LEU A 434 0.53 -23.48 -7.77
N LYS A 435 -0.27 -24.45 -8.23
CA LYS A 435 0.15 -25.86 -8.23
C LYS A 435 1.40 -26.08 -9.07
N GLN A 436 1.49 -25.48 -10.25
CA GLN A 436 2.68 -25.62 -11.09
C GLN A 436 3.88 -24.86 -10.53
N TYR A 437 3.67 -23.70 -9.90
CA TYR A 437 4.71 -23.00 -9.15
C TYR A 437 5.26 -23.85 -8.01
N ALA A 438 4.39 -24.53 -7.24
CA ALA A 438 4.80 -25.48 -6.20
C ALA A 438 5.72 -26.59 -6.74
N VAL A 439 5.39 -27.15 -7.92
CA VAL A 439 6.25 -28.16 -8.59
C VAL A 439 7.58 -27.57 -9.06
N LEU A 440 7.60 -26.33 -9.55
CA LEU A 440 8.85 -25.64 -9.89
C LEU A 440 9.78 -25.48 -8.68
N LEU A 441 9.23 -25.22 -7.50
CA LEU A 441 10.04 -25.14 -6.27
C LEU A 441 10.72 -26.49 -5.97
N LYS A 442 10.08 -27.63 -6.27
CA LYS A 442 10.73 -28.95 -6.16
C LYS A 442 11.79 -29.19 -7.20
N PHE A 443 11.60 -28.72 -8.44
CA PHE A 443 12.71 -28.74 -9.40
C PHE A 443 13.87 -27.84 -8.95
N LEU A 444 13.62 -26.69 -8.33
CA LEU A 444 14.69 -25.87 -7.75
C LEU A 444 15.45 -26.63 -6.65
N GLU A 445 14.73 -27.35 -5.78
CA GLU A 445 15.34 -28.21 -4.76
C GLU A 445 16.21 -29.30 -5.38
N LEU A 446 15.69 -29.99 -6.41
CA LEU A 446 16.41 -31.01 -7.16
C LEU A 446 17.73 -30.46 -7.73
N PHE A 447 17.67 -29.33 -8.45
CA PHE A 447 18.84 -28.71 -9.05
C PHE A 447 19.82 -28.16 -7.99
N THR A 448 19.33 -27.82 -6.79
CA THR A 448 20.19 -27.47 -5.65
C THR A 448 21.00 -28.67 -5.17
N ARG A 449 20.40 -29.87 -5.11
CA ARG A 449 21.13 -31.10 -4.77
C ARG A 449 22.14 -31.48 -5.85
N LEU A 450 21.72 -31.45 -7.12
CA LEU A 450 22.61 -31.72 -8.25
C LEU A 450 23.79 -30.74 -8.32
N SER A 451 23.59 -29.47 -7.91
CA SER A 451 24.68 -28.48 -7.85
C SER A 451 25.81 -28.92 -6.93
N LYS A 452 25.51 -29.67 -5.87
CA LYS A 452 26.53 -30.24 -4.96
C LYS A 452 27.25 -31.42 -5.60
N ILE A 453 26.52 -32.28 -6.32
CA ILE A 453 27.09 -33.47 -6.99
C ILE A 453 28.06 -33.05 -8.10
N TYR A 454 27.66 -32.07 -8.92
CA TYR A 454 28.46 -31.59 -10.05
C TYR A 454 29.37 -30.41 -9.70
N GLU A 455 29.39 -29.96 -8.46
CA GLU A 455 30.25 -28.87 -7.96
C GLU A 455 30.14 -27.57 -8.80
N ILE A 456 28.94 -27.27 -9.28
CA ILE A 456 28.64 -26.06 -10.03
C ILE A 456 27.20 -25.65 -9.75
N ASP A 457 26.94 -24.34 -9.69
CA ASP A 457 25.58 -23.83 -9.59
C ASP A 457 24.77 -24.19 -10.85
N LEU A 458 23.77 -25.04 -10.67
CA LEU A 458 22.78 -25.45 -11.66
C LEU A 458 21.42 -24.76 -11.49
N THR A 459 21.20 -24.02 -10.39
CA THR A 459 19.92 -23.34 -10.11
C THR A 459 19.72 -22.09 -10.97
N TYR A 460 20.78 -21.58 -11.61
CA TYR A 460 20.69 -20.50 -12.61
C TYR A 460 19.70 -20.77 -13.74
N LYS A 461 19.38 -22.04 -14.02
CA LYS A 461 18.39 -22.42 -15.04
C LYS A 461 16.97 -22.04 -14.62
N LEU A 462 16.64 -22.20 -13.34
CA LEU A 462 15.28 -21.99 -12.80
C LEU A 462 15.09 -20.64 -12.12
N THR A 463 16.15 -20.06 -11.55
CA THR A 463 16.07 -18.80 -10.80
C THR A 463 15.47 -17.66 -11.62
N PRO A 464 15.83 -17.45 -12.91
CA PRO A 464 15.20 -16.43 -13.75
C PRO A 464 13.71 -16.70 -14.00
N TRP A 465 13.29 -17.96 -14.13
CA TRP A 465 11.89 -18.33 -14.32
C TRP A 465 11.05 -18.03 -13.08
N LEU A 466 11.55 -18.37 -11.89
CA LEU A 466 10.86 -18.06 -10.63
C LEU A 466 10.77 -16.55 -10.39
N ALA A 467 11.83 -15.80 -10.72
CA ALA A 467 11.83 -14.34 -10.63
C ALA A 467 10.82 -13.70 -11.60
N ALA A 468 10.77 -14.17 -12.85
CA ALA A 468 9.81 -13.71 -13.85
C ALA A 468 8.36 -14.02 -13.42
N PHE A 469 8.09 -15.26 -12.99
CA PHE A 469 6.77 -15.65 -12.50
C PHE A 469 6.32 -14.80 -11.31
N LYS A 470 7.22 -14.53 -10.36
CA LYS A 470 6.95 -13.64 -9.23
C LYS A 470 6.55 -12.25 -9.71
N SER A 471 7.29 -11.67 -10.65
CA SER A 471 6.98 -10.37 -11.22
C SER A 471 5.62 -10.34 -11.93
N ASP A 472 5.26 -11.40 -12.66
CA ASP A 472 3.97 -11.50 -13.34
C ASP A 472 2.81 -11.62 -12.33
N LEU A 473 3.01 -12.34 -11.22
CA LEU A 473 2.01 -12.45 -10.17
C LEU A 473 1.85 -11.13 -9.41
N GLU A 474 2.94 -10.41 -9.13
CA GLU A 474 2.89 -9.08 -8.54
C GLU A 474 2.08 -8.11 -9.41
N MET A 475 2.16 -8.24 -10.74
CA MET A 475 1.33 -7.49 -11.68
C MET A 475 -0.16 -7.84 -11.53
N LEU A 476 -0.51 -9.14 -11.52
CA LEU A 476 -1.89 -9.60 -11.31
C LEU A 476 -2.46 -9.08 -9.97
N ASN A 477 -1.67 -9.17 -8.90
CA ASN A 477 -2.05 -8.66 -7.59
C ASN A 477 -2.31 -7.14 -7.62
N GLY A 478 -1.49 -6.38 -8.36
CA GLY A 478 -1.73 -4.96 -8.60
C GLY A 478 -3.02 -4.68 -9.38
N GLU A 479 -3.37 -5.52 -10.36
CA GLU A 479 -4.63 -5.42 -11.10
C GLU A 479 -5.85 -5.70 -10.21
N ILE A 480 -5.75 -6.65 -9.27
CA ILE A 480 -6.80 -6.92 -8.27
C ILE A 480 -7.00 -5.71 -7.35
N MET A 481 -5.92 -5.04 -6.92
CA MET A 481 -6.03 -3.81 -6.12
C MET A 481 -6.73 -2.69 -6.89
N MET A 482 -6.41 -2.51 -8.17
CA MET A 482 -7.12 -1.52 -8.99
C MET A 482 -8.61 -1.88 -9.14
N LEU A 483 -8.92 -3.16 -9.36
CA LEU A 483 -10.31 -3.65 -9.45
C LEU A 483 -11.10 -3.35 -8.17
N GLU A 484 -10.48 -3.47 -7.00
CA GLU A 484 -11.09 -3.14 -5.72
C GLU A 484 -11.51 -1.65 -5.64
N GLU A 485 -10.67 -0.71 -6.07
CA GLU A 485 -11.02 0.72 -6.13
C GLU A 485 -12.26 0.95 -7.02
N LYS A 486 -12.35 0.21 -8.13
CA LYS A 486 -13.50 0.27 -9.04
C LYS A 486 -14.77 -0.31 -8.42
N LEU A 487 -14.65 -1.38 -7.63
CA LEU A 487 -15.77 -1.95 -6.89
C LEU A 487 -16.25 -1.02 -5.79
N HIS A 488 -15.36 -0.28 -5.12
CA HIS A 488 -15.73 0.77 -4.18
C HIS A 488 -16.63 1.82 -4.83
N GLN A 489 -16.21 2.34 -5.99
CA GLN A 489 -17.01 3.31 -6.73
C GLN A 489 -18.38 2.74 -7.10
N ALA A 490 -18.41 1.54 -7.68
CA ALA A 490 -19.66 0.89 -8.09
C ALA A 490 -20.61 0.62 -6.91
N SER A 491 -20.07 0.17 -5.78
CA SER A 491 -20.87 -0.09 -4.57
C SER A 491 -21.41 1.21 -3.98
N TYR A 492 -20.62 2.28 -3.98
CA TYR A 492 -21.05 3.60 -3.55
C TYR A 492 -22.18 4.15 -4.44
N GLU A 493 -22.03 4.09 -5.76
CA GLU A 493 -23.04 4.55 -6.72
C GLU A 493 -24.37 3.78 -6.56
N LYS A 494 -24.29 2.48 -6.28
CA LYS A 494 -25.46 1.60 -6.09
C LYS A 494 -26.21 1.87 -4.79
N HIS A 495 -25.51 2.03 -3.67
CA HIS A 495 -26.14 2.09 -2.34
C HIS A 495 -26.28 3.50 -1.79
N GLY A 496 -25.48 4.47 -2.26
CA GLY A 496 -25.37 5.78 -1.63
C GLY A 496 -24.98 5.70 -0.16
N ALA A 497 -24.10 4.76 0.18
CA ALA A 497 -23.76 4.44 1.57
C ALA A 497 -23.14 5.65 2.28
N ALA A 498 -23.61 5.93 3.50
CA ALA A 498 -23.07 7.00 4.34
C ALA A 498 -21.84 6.54 5.13
N PHE A 499 -21.73 5.23 5.37
CA PHE A 499 -20.62 4.61 6.09
C PHE A 499 -19.85 3.71 5.11
N LEU A 500 -18.71 4.18 4.63
CA LEU A 500 -17.91 3.48 3.63
C LEU A 500 -17.11 2.35 4.27
N ILE A 501 -17.19 1.16 3.67
CA ILE A 501 -16.37 0.01 4.06
C ILE A 501 -14.88 0.33 3.86
N GLU A 502 -14.02 -0.14 4.75
CA GLU A 502 -12.57 -0.17 4.56
C GLU A 502 -12.18 -1.63 4.30
N ILE A 503 -11.49 -1.92 3.18
CA ILE A 503 -11.06 -3.27 2.80
C ILE A 503 -9.54 -3.31 2.69
N LEU A 504 -8.93 -4.22 3.45
CA LEU A 504 -7.48 -4.47 3.42
C LEU A 504 -7.19 -5.56 2.39
N VAL A 505 -7.39 -5.22 1.11
CA VAL A 505 -7.27 -6.17 -0.01
C VAL A 505 -5.89 -6.81 -0.07
N GLU A 506 -4.84 -6.14 0.38
CA GLU A 506 -3.47 -6.65 0.41
C GLU A 506 -3.33 -7.94 1.23
N ASN A 507 -4.18 -8.14 2.24
CA ASN A 507 -4.21 -9.35 3.07
C ASN A 507 -4.98 -10.50 2.40
N MET A 508 -5.70 -10.19 1.31
CA MET A 508 -6.44 -11.15 0.49
C MET A 508 -5.65 -11.55 -0.77
N LEU A 509 -4.61 -10.82 -1.15
CA LEU A 509 -3.82 -11.12 -2.36
C LEU A 509 -3.08 -12.47 -2.27
N ILE A 510 -2.56 -12.92 -3.41
CA ILE A 510 -1.84 -14.19 -3.51
C ILE A 510 -0.40 -14.00 -3.05
N ASP A 511 0.04 -14.76 -2.04
CA ASP A 511 1.41 -14.72 -1.51
C ASP A 511 2.18 -16.00 -1.82
N LEU A 512 3.21 -15.89 -2.68
CA LEU A 512 4.06 -17.02 -3.04
C LEU A 512 4.86 -17.59 -1.86
N LYS A 513 5.06 -16.82 -0.79
CA LYS A 513 5.75 -17.31 0.41
C LYS A 513 4.95 -18.39 1.15
N GLN A 514 3.65 -18.46 0.92
CA GLN A 514 2.76 -19.45 1.52
C GLN A 514 2.63 -20.72 0.69
N VAL A 515 3.20 -20.74 -0.53
CA VAL A 515 3.12 -21.91 -1.41
C VAL A 515 4.21 -22.92 -1.03
N GLU A 516 3.79 -24.08 -0.54
CA GLU A 516 4.70 -25.16 -0.24
C GLU A 516 5.13 -25.92 -1.50
N PRO A 517 6.39 -26.39 -1.59
CA PRO A 517 6.85 -27.18 -2.74
C PRO A 517 6.11 -28.53 -2.86
N ASP A 518 5.60 -28.84 -4.05
CA ASP A 518 4.86 -30.08 -4.36
C ASP A 518 5.71 -31.01 -5.24
N MET A 519 5.82 -32.28 -4.86
CA MET A 519 6.58 -33.28 -5.62
C MET A 519 6.06 -33.45 -7.05
N GLY A 520 4.74 -33.42 -7.28
CA GLY A 520 4.11 -33.53 -8.60
C GLY A 520 4.90 -34.35 -9.64
N GLY A 521 5.25 -33.73 -10.77
CA GLY A 521 6.06 -34.36 -11.82
C GLY A 521 7.55 -34.54 -11.50
N ALA A 522 8.05 -33.93 -10.42
CA ALA A 522 9.45 -34.01 -10.01
C ALA A 522 9.81 -35.32 -9.28
N GLU A 523 8.82 -36.00 -8.68
CA GLU A 523 9.02 -37.23 -7.87
C GLU A 523 9.83 -38.30 -8.60
N ARG A 524 9.56 -38.51 -9.89
CA ARG A 524 10.27 -39.50 -10.72
C ARG A 524 11.77 -39.22 -10.75
N TYR A 525 12.16 -37.95 -10.82
CA TYR A 525 13.56 -37.56 -10.89
C TYR A 525 14.25 -37.74 -9.56
N PHE A 526 13.62 -37.37 -8.44
CA PHE A 526 14.18 -37.65 -7.12
C PHE A 526 14.46 -39.16 -6.96
N THR A 527 13.51 -40.01 -7.35
CA THR A 527 13.68 -41.47 -7.31
C THR A 527 14.82 -41.95 -8.22
N GLU A 528 14.86 -41.48 -9.46
CA GLU A 528 15.90 -41.87 -10.43
C GLU A 528 17.30 -41.40 -10.00
N PHE A 529 17.41 -40.19 -9.43
CA PHE A 529 18.67 -39.68 -8.91
C PHE A 529 19.09 -40.37 -7.61
N GLU A 530 18.17 -40.72 -6.71
CA GLU A 530 18.48 -41.56 -5.54
C GLU A 530 18.98 -42.94 -5.95
N ASN A 531 18.36 -43.57 -6.97
CA ASN A 531 18.81 -44.85 -7.48
C ASN A 531 20.19 -44.76 -8.15
N ASN A 532 20.45 -43.68 -8.89
CA ASN A 532 21.71 -43.49 -9.59
C ASN A 532 22.85 -43.08 -8.64
N PHE A 533 22.61 -42.12 -7.75
CA PHE A 533 23.63 -41.50 -6.89
C PHE A 533 23.62 -42.00 -5.44
N GLY A 534 22.62 -42.76 -5.00
CA GLY A 534 22.56 -43.32 -3.64
C GLY A 534 22.77 -42.23 -2.59
N SER A 535 23.67 -42.48 -1.63
CA SER A 535 23.98 -41.54 -0.55
C SER A 535 24.67 -40.23 -0.97
N GLU A 536 25.05 -40.09 -2.25
CA GLU A 536 25.66 -38.86 -2.78
C GLU A 536 24.60 -37.81 -3.17
N PHE A 537 23.35 -38.22 -3.33
CA PHE A 537 22.19 -37.35 -3.58
C PHE A 537 21.40 -37.10 -2.29
#